data_AF-A0A7K6GJG9-F1
#
_entry.id   AF-A0A7K6GJG9-F1
#
_cell.length_a   1.000
_cell.length_b   1.000
_cell.length_c   1.000
_cell.angle_alpha   90.00
_cell.angle_beta   90.00
_cell.angle_gamma   90.00
#
_symmetry.space_group_name_H-M   'P 1'
#
loop_
_entity.id
_entity.type
_entity.pdbx_description
1 polymer ?
#
loop_
_entity_poly.entity_id
_entity_poly.type
_entity_poly.pdbx_seq_one_letter_code
_entity_poly.pdbx_strand_id
1 'polypeptide(L)'
;SKFVNDKWMIKNGFLNDVQEHKPWWWNIKVQKLNLSAPLILLPEVSCQKAVEILQEKGYDQAPVVAESGLILGMVTLSNTLTSVLAGNAEFSDPVTKVTYDQFSKIGLEDSLGKLSCILENDHFAIVVHEQMQFNGNGSSFMKQMVFGVVTAMDLLTFVSRNDKK
;
A
#
# COMPACT_ATOMS: atom_id res chain seq x y z
N SER A 1 31.19 12.79 -12.13
CA SER A 1 30.91 11.53 -12.84
C SER A 1 29.99 10.66 -12.01
N LYS A 2 28.89 10.23 -12.63
CA LYS A 2 27.74 9.42 -12.15
C LYS A 2 27.84 8.80 -10.74
N PHE A 3 27.27 9.49 -9.76
CA PHE A 3 26.70 8.87 -8.56
C PHE A 3 25.46 8.09 -9.00
N VAL A 4 25.64 6.86 -9.47
CA VAL A 4 24.52 5.93 -9.57
C VAL A 4 24.09 5.69 -8.13
N ASN A 5 22.84 6.04 -7.81
CA ASN A 5 22.30 5.91 -6.47
C ASN A 5 22.55 4.48 -5.95
N ASP A 6 23.39 4.32 -4.93
CA ASP A 6 23.73 3.03 -4.36
C ASP A 6 22.46 2.26 -3.95
N LYS A 7 21.42 2.98 -3.51
CA LYS A 7 20.09 2.40 -3.24
C LYS A 7 19.44 1.78 -4.48
N TRP A 8 19.58 2.42 -5.65
CA TRP A 8 19.08 1.86 -6.91
C TRP A 8 19.88 0.62 -7.33
N MET A 9 21.21 0.63 -7.17
CA MET A 9 22.06 -0.51 -7.49
C MET A 9 21.77 -1.71 -6.58
N ILE A 10 21.56 -1.49 -5.28
CA ILE A 10 21.13 -2.53 -4.33
C ILE A 10 19.72 -3.03 -4.70
N LYS A 11 18.76 -2.13 -4.95
CA LYS A 11 17.38 -2.48 -5.36
C LYS A 11 17.34 -3.38 -6.60
N ASN A 12 18.27 -3.19 -7.54
CA ASN A 12 18.33 -3.96 -8.79
C ASN A 12 19.37 -5.10 -8.75
N GLY A 13 19.96 -5.40 -7.58
CA GLY A 13 20.86 -6.54 -7.39
C GLY A 13 22.26 -6.37 -7.98
N PHE A 14 22.68 -5.15 -8.33
CA PHE A 14 24.02 -4.85 -8.84
C PHE A 14 25.08 -4.70 -7.74
N LEU A 15 24.67 -4.45 -6.50
CA LEU A 15 25.55 -4.37 -5.32
C LEU A 15 25.03 -5.24 -4.18
N ASN A 16 25.95 -5.90 -3.49
CA ASN A 16 25.67 -6.55 -2.22
C ASN A 16 25.57 -5.49 -1.12
N ASP A 17 24.63 -5.67 -0.20
CA ASP A 17 24.44 -4.81 0.98
C ASP A 17 25.60 -5.00 1.96
N VAL A 18 26.71 -4.28 1.74
CA VAL A 18 27.91 -4.36 2.58
C VAL A 18 27.81 -3.30 3.68
N GLN A 19 27.24 -3.75 4.82
CA GLN A 19 27.32 -3.16 6.17
C GLN A 19 26.29 -2.07 6.53
N GLU A 20 25.20 -2.46 7.20
CA GLU A 20 24.41 -1.53 8.04
C GLU A 20 23.90 -2.24 9.31
N HIS A 21 24.05 -1.57 10.45
CA HIS A 21 23.59 -2.03 11.76
C HIS A 21 22.06 -2.10 11.73
N LYS A 22 21.51 -3.23 11.30
CA LYS A 22 20.06 -3.42 11.15
C LYS A 22 19.39 -3.29 12.51
N PRO A 23 18.32 -2.48 12.64
CA PRO A 23 17.61 -2.34 13.90
C PRO A 23 16.98 -3.67 14.31
N TRP A 24 16.68 -3.82 15.61
CA TRP A 24 16.17 -5.08 16.19
C TRP A 24 14.91 -5.62 15.48
N TRP A 25 14.10 -4.72 14.91
CA TRP A 25 12.85 -5.03 14.24
C TRP A 25 13.00 -5.40 12.75
N TRP A 26 14.19 -5.29 12.16
CA TRP A 26 14.39 -5.39 10.71
C TRP A 26 13.85 -6.68 10.08
N ASN A 27 13.99 -7.80 10.79
CA ASN A 27 13.57 -9.13 10.33
C ASN A 27 12.18 -9.54 10.84
N ILE A 28 11.50 -8.69 11.61
CA ILE A 28 10.12 -8.95 12.04
C ILE A 28 9.22 -8.92 10.81
N LYS A 29 8.22 -9.79 10.76
CA LYS A 29 7.30 -9.87 9.63
C LYS A 29 6.21 -8.81 9.69
N VAL A 30 5.76 -8.31 8.54
CA VAL A 30 4.65 -7.32 8.40
C VAL A 30 3.39 -7.76 9.15
N GLN A 31 3.07 -9.06 9.17
CA GLN A 31 1.94 -9.59 9.93
C GLN A 31 1.93 -9.21 11.42
N LYS A 32 3.07 -8.85 12.03
CA LYS A 32 3.16 -8.44 13.44
C LYS A 32 2.67 -7.01 13.70
N LEU A 33 2.41 -6.22 12.66
CA LEU A 33 1.84 -4.87 12.80
C LEU A 33 0.38 -4.87 13.29
N ASN A 34 -0.29 -6.04 13.35
CA ASN A 34 -1.69 -6.18 13.78
C ASN A 34 -2.63 -5.23 13.01
N LEU A 35 -2.61 -5.33 11.68
CA LEU A 35 -3.32 -4.44 10.79
C LEU A 35 -4.84 -4.52 11.00
N SER A 36 -5.49 -3.36 10.93
CA SER A 36 -6.95 -3.27 10.93
C SER A 36 -7.52 -3.75 9.61
N ALA A 37 -8.80 -4.15 9.61
CA ALA A 37 -9.49 -4.50 8.38
C ALA A 37 -9.41 -3.35 7.37
N PRO A 38 -9.12 -3.64 6.08
CA PRO A 38 -8.91 -2.60 5.09
C PRO A 38 -10.22 -1.89 4.75
N LEU A 39 -10.17 -0.56 4.71
CA LEU A 39 -11.15 0.24 4.00
C LEU A 39 -10.84 0.13 2.50
N ILE A 40 -11.78 -0.34 1.69
CA ILE A 40 -11.62 -0.53 0.25
C ILE A 40 -12.75 0.22 -0.46
N LEU A 41 -12.43 0.87 -1.58
CA LEU A 41 -13.40 1.50 -2.46
C LEU A 41 -13.58 0.67 -3.73
N LEU A 42 -14.81 0.56 -4.20
CA LEU A 42 -15.08 0.00 -5.52
C LEU A 42 -14.84 1.05 -6.63
N PRO A 43 -14.50 0.63 -7.86
CA PRO A 43 -14.15 1.53 -8.96
C PRO A 43 -15.21 2.58 -9.31
N GLU A 44 -16.48 2.24 -9.13
CA GLU A 44 -17.65 3.04 -9.47
C GLU A 44 -18.07 4.05 -8.39
N VAL A 45 -17.45 4.01 -7.20
CA VAL A 45 -17.69 5.00 -6.15
C VAL A 45 -17.34 6.40 -6.70
N SER A 46 -18.19 7.40 -6.49
CA SER A 46 -17.89 8.77 -6.93
C SER A 46 -16.80 9.41 -6.08
N CYS A 47 -16.08 10.37 -6.66
CA CYS A 47 -15.04 11.13 -5.94
C CYS A 47 -15.61 11.82 -4.69
N GLN A 48 -16.81 12.40 -4.77
CA GLN A 48 -17.51 12.98 -3.61
C GLN A 48 -17.70 11.93 -2.51
N LYS A 49 -18.25 10.76 -2.89
CA LYS A 49 -18.58 9.73 -1.90
C LYS A 49 -17.33 9.13 -1.28
N ALA A 50 -16.25 9.00 -2.05
CA ALA A 50 -14.95 8.60 -1.54
C ALA A 50 -14.43 9.56 -0.47
N VAL A 51 -14.49 10.88 -0.70
CA VAL A 51 -14.08 11.90 0.29
C VAL A 51 -14.91 11.79 1.57
N GLU A 52 -16.23 11.67 1.46
CA GLU A 52 -17.12 11.50 2.62
C GLU A 52 -16.76 10.25 3.45
N ILE A 53 -16.56 9.10 2.79
CA ILE A 53 -16.20 7.83 3.45
C ILE A 53 -14.84 7.96 4.15
N LEU A 54 -13.85 8.51 3.45
CA LEU A 54 -12.50 8.70 3.98
C LEU A 54 -12.53 9.59 5.24
N GLN A 55 -13.24 10.72 5.18
CA GLN A 55 -13.41 11.62 6.31
C GLN A 55 -14.14 10.96 7.49
N GLU A 56 -15.26 10.27 7.25
CA GLU A 56 -16.05 9.59 8.29
C GLU A 56 -15.24 8.51 9.01
N LYS A 57 -14.42 7.77 8.25
CA LYS A 57 -13.58 6.68 8.78
C LYS A 57 -12.24 7.16 9.32
N GLY A 58 -11.90 8.43 9.14
CA GLY A 58 -10.63 9.01 9.61
C GLY A 58 -9.41 8.50 8.83
N TYR A 59 -9.57 8.20 7.54
CA TYR A 59 -8.48 7.82 6.65
C TYR A 59 -8.28 8.88 5.57
N ASP A 60 -7.04 9.10 5.16
CA ASP A 60 -6.73 10.03 4.05
C ASP A 60 -6.63 9.33 2.69
N GLN A 61 -6.72 8.00 2.69
CA GLN A 61 -6.48 7.15 1.53
C GLN A 61 -7.18 5.80 1.60
N ALA A 62 -7.52 5.24 0.44
CA ALA A 62 -8.03 3.90 0.33
C ALA A 62 -7.66 3.25 -1.02
N PRO A 63 -7.40 1.93 -1.04
CA PRO A 63 -7.24 1.16 -2.27
C PRO A 63 -8.56 1.07 -3.03
N VAL A 64 -8.46 1.17 -4.34
CA VAL A 64 -9.54 0.90 -5.28
C VAL A 64 -9.37 -0.53 -5.79
N VAL A 65 -10.34 -1.39 -5.49
CA VAL A 65 -10.27 -2.82 -5.81
C VAL A 65 -11.55 -3.23 -6.54
N ALA A 66 -11.40 -3.83 -7.70
CA ALA A 66 -12.54 -4.39 -8.44
C ALA A 66 -13.12 -5.61 -7.72
N GLU A 67 -14.35 -5.99 -8.05
CA GLU A 67 -15.00 -7.19 -7.46
C GLU A 67 -14.19 -8.48 -7.67
N SER A 68 -13.42 -8.54 -8.76
CA SER A 68 -12.48 -9.64 -9.05
C SER A 68 -11.34 -9.77 -8.04
N GLY A 69 -11.09 -8.76 -7.20
CA GLY A 69 -9.93 -8.64 -6.31
C GLY A 69 -8.74 -7.94 -6.95
N LEU A 70 -8.86 -7.47 -8.21
CA LEU A 70 -7.82 -6.69 -8.85
C LEU A 70 -7.70 -5.31 -8.20
N ILE A 71 -6.53 -5.01 -7.65
CA ILE A 71 -6.20 -3.70 -7.12
C ILE A 71 -5.88 -2.77 -8.30
N LEU A 72 -6.76 -1.80 -8.56
CA LEU A 72 -6.61 -0.84 -9.65
C LEU A 72 -5.66 0.30 -9.28
N GLY A 73 -5.55 0.62 -7.99
CA GLY A 73 -4.69 1.67 -7.50
C GLY A 73 -5.16 2.21 -6.18
N MET A 74 -4.80 3.46 -5.91
CA MET A 74 -5.10 4.15 -4.67
C MET A 74 -5.75 5.49 -4.95
N VAL A 75 -6.65 5.87 -4.05
CA VAL A 75 -7.26 7.19 -4.00
C VAL A 75 -6.80 7.84 -2.70
N THR A 76 -6.36 9.08 -2.78
CA THR A 76 -6.01 9.92 -1.63
C THR A 76 -6.74 11.24 -1.73
N LEU A 77 -7.06 11.87 -0.59
CA LEU A 77 -7.70 13.19 -0.58
C LEU A 77 -6.87 14.21 -1.40
N SER A 78 -5.53 14.12 -1.32
CA SER A 78 -4.61 14.98 -2.05
C SER A 78 -4.68 14.78 -3.57
N ASN A 79 -4.70 13.53 -4.05
CA ASN A 79 -4.78 13.27 -5.49
C ASN A 79 -6.15 13.65 -6.06
N THR A 80 -7.23 13.37 -5.32
CA THR A 80 -8.58 13.80 -5.70
C THR A 80 -8.65 15.32 -5.81
N LEU A 81 -8.14 16.05 -4.82
CA LEU A 81 -8.09 17.52 -4.87
C LEU A 81 -7.28 18.03 -6.07
N THR A 82 -6.09 17.46 -6.29
CA THR A 82 -5.21 17.87 -7.38
C THR A 82 -5.85 17.63 -8.76
N SER A 83 -6.48 16.47 -8.96
CA SER A 83 -7.19 16.17 -10.22
C SER A 83 -8.39 17.08 -10.46
N VAL A 84 -9.15 17.43 -9.41
CA VAL A 84 -10.27 18.36 -9.52
C VAL A 84 -9.78 19.77 -9.85
N LEU A 85 -8.75 20.26 -9.17
CA LEU A 85 -8.17 21.58 -9.43
C LEU A 85 -7.56 21.70 -10.84
N ALA A 86 -7.00 20.60 -11.36
CA ALA A 86 -6.48 20.54 -12.72
C ALA A 86 -7.59 20.47 -13.80
N GLY A 87 -8.87 20.31 -13.41
CA GLY A 87 -9.99 20.10 -14.32
C GLY A 87 -10.01 18.71 -14.96
N ASN A 88 -9.22 17.77 -14.43
CA ASN A 88 -9.15 16.39 -14.93
C ASN A 88 -10.28 15.52 -14.38
N ALA A 89 -10.97 15.94 -13.32
CA ALA A 89 -12.10 15.23 -12.73
C ALA A 89 -13.11 16.17 -12.08
N GLU A 90 -14.35 15.73 -11.99
CA GLU A 90 -15.44 16.33 -11.23
C GLU A 90 -15.79 15.45 -10.02
N PHE A 91 -16.44 16.01 -9.01
CA PHE A 91 -16.82 15.24 -7.81
C PHE A 91 -17.85 14.13 -8.08
N SER A 92 -18.62 14.25 -9.15
CA SER A 92 -19.55 13.21 -9.65
C SER A 92 -18.85 12.10 -10.43
N ASP A 93 -17.61 12.31 -10.90
CA ASP A 93 -16.87 11.27 -11.63
C ASP A 93 -16.54 10.08 -10.73
N PRO A 94 -16.42 8.87 -11.30
CA PRO A 94 -15.95 7.70 -10.56
C PRO A 94 -14.49 7.89 -10.09
N VAL A 95 -14.15 7.25 -8.97
CA VAL A 95 -12.81 7.31 -8.39
C VAL A 95 -11.72 6.85 -9.33
N THR A 96 -12.03 5.95 -10.29
CA THR A 96 -11.08 5.50 -11.31
C THR A 96 -10.44 6.63 -12.12
N LYS A 97 -11.08 7.79 -12.25
CA LYS A 97 -10.53 8.96 -12.94
C LYS A 97 -9.45 9.69 -12.14
N VAL A 98 -9.44 9.49 -10.81
CA VAL A 98 -8.46 10.07 -9.86
C VAL A 98 -7.64 9.01 -9.15
N THR A 99 -7.77 7.74 -9.53
CA THR A 99 -6.93 6.66 -9.05
C THR A 99 -5.56 6.80 -9.66
N TYR A 100 -4.50 6.65 -8.86
CA TYR A 100 -3.15 6.47 -9.38
C TYR A 100 -2.67 5.04 -9.14
N ASP A 101 -1.94 4.50 -10.10
CA ASP A 101 -1.55 3.10 -10.21
C ASP A 101 -0.12 2.82 -9.73
N GLN A 102 0.63 3.86 -9.37
CA GLN A 102 1.98 3.75 -8.84
C GLN A 102 1.96 3.51 -7.33
N PHE A 103 1.86 2.25 -6.92
CA PHE A 103 1.90 1.88 -5.51
C PHE A 103 2.74 0.63 -5.28
N SER A 104 3.33 0.55 -4.10
CA SER A 104 4.05 -0.63 -3.66
C SER A 104 3.12 -1.63 -2.97
N LYS A 105 3.32 -2.92 -3.28
CA LYS A 105 2.69 -4.05 -2.59
C LYS A 105 3.70 -4.71 -1.66
N ILE A 106 3.23 -5.21 -0.53
CA ILE A 106 4.05 -5.98 0.40
C ILE A 106 3.25 -7.18 0.95
N GLY A 107 3.91 -8.32 1.12
CA GLY A 107 3.29 -9.52 1.68
C GLY A 107 3.28 -9.52 3.21
N LEU A 108 2.35 -10.27 3.81
CA LEU A 108 2.32 -10.49 5.27
C LEU A 108 3.59 -11.15 5.82
N GLU A 109 4.25 -11.96 4.98
CA GLU A 109 5.46 -12.70 5.31
C GLU A 109 6.76 -11.92 5.04
N ASP A 110 6.66 -10.77 4.37
CA ASP A 110 7.80 -9.88 4.15
C ASP A 110 8.26 -9.24 5.47
N SER A 111 9.52 -8.78 5.50
CA SER A 111 10.09 -8.15 6.69
C SER A 111 9.74 -6.67 6.82
N LEU A 112 9.75 -6.15 8.05
CA LEU A 112 9.61 -4.72 8.34
C LEU A 112 10.77 -3.90 7.76
N GLY A 113 11.95 -4.49 7.59
CA GLY A 113 13.05 -3.85 6.86
C GLY A 113 12.73 -3.62 5.38
N LYS A 114 12.08 -4.59 4.72
CA LYS A 114 11.58 -4.39 3.35
C LYS A 114 10.49 -3.32 3.33
N LEU A 115 9.58 -3.34 4.31
CA LEU A 115 8.56 -2.30 4.46
C LEU A 115 9.19 -0.91 4.62
N SER A 116 10.20 -0.76 5.47
CA SER A 116 10.87 0.53 5.66
C SER A 116 11.49 1.04 4.37
N CYS A 117 12.15 0.18 3.59
CA CYS A 117 12.72 0.57 2.29
C CYS A 117 11.66 1.05 1.28
N ILE A 118 10.46 0.46 1.30
CA ILE A 118 9.32 0.94 0.49
C ILE A 118 8.91 2.34 0.97
N LEU A 119 8.70 2.48 2.29
CA LEU A 119 8.21 3.72 2.91
C LEU A 119 9.23 4.89 2.86
N GLU A 120 10.48 4.64 2.47
CA GLU A 120 11.45 5.72 2.19
C GLU A 120 11.08 6.55 0.97
N ASN A 121 10.39 5.96 -0.01
CA ASN A 121 10.04 6.62 -1.28
C ASN A 121 8.54 6.74 -1.48
N ASP A 122 7.77 5.81 -0.90
CA ASP A 122 6.32 5.75 -1.04
C ASP A 122 5.64 6.14 0.28
N HIS A 123 4.55 6.91 0.21
CA HIS A 123 3.79 7.32 1.40
C HIS A 123 3.11 6.15 2.13
N PHE A 124 2.89 5.05 1.41
CA PHE A 124 2.23 3.85 1.92
C PHE A 124 2.62 2.61 1.12
N ALA A 125 2.30 1.44 1.67
CA ALA A 125 2.28 0.18 0.93
C ALA A 125 0.94 -0.54 1.15
N ILE A 126 0.49 -1.27 0.13
CA ILE A 126 -0.70 -2.13 0.25
C ILE A 126 -0.24 -3.52 0.68
N VAL A 127 -0.76 -3.97 1.82
CA VAL A 127 -0.48 -5.32 2.32
C VAL A 127 -1.40 -6.30 1.61
N VAL A 128 -0.80 -7.25 0.90
CA VAL A 128 -1.51 -8.23 0.08
C VAL A 128 -1.19 -9.65 0.51
N HIS A 129 -2.14 -10.54 0.27
CA HIS A 129 -1.94 -11.98 0.38
C HIS A 129 -2.62 -12.67 -0.80
N GLU A 130 -1.98 -13.68 -1.36
CA GLU A 130 -2.55 -14.46 -2.44
C GLU A 130 -3.29 -15.66 -1.86
N GLN A 131 -4.56 -15.81 -2.21
CA GLN A 131 -5.39 -16.92 -1.77
C GLN A 131 -5.73 -17.82 -2.96
N MET A 132 -5.47 -19.11 -2.83
CA MET A 132 -5.90 -20.10 -3.81
C MET A 132 -7.40 -20.35 -3.67
N GLN A 133 -8.15 -20.15 -4.74
CA GLN A 133 -9.58 -20.40 -4.82
C GLN A 133 -9.87 -21.44 -5.88
N PHE A 134 -10.84 -22.32 -5.61
CA PHE A 134 -11.31 -23.32 -6.55
C PHE A 134 -12.73 -22.92 -7.00
N ASN A 135 -12.99 -23.01 -8.30
CA ASN A 135 -14.34 -22.83 -8.83
C ASN A 135 -15.08 -24.19 -8.87
N GLY A 136 -16.35 -24.15 -9.26
CA GLY A 136 -17.21 -25.35 -9.31
C GLY A 136 -16.76 -26.44 -10.29
N ASN A 137 -15.83 -26.14 -11.21
CA ASN A 137 -15.27 -27.12 -12.14
C ASN A 137 -13.94 -27.73 -11.65
N GLY A 138 -13.49 -27.35 -10.44
CA GLY A 138 -12.27 -27.87 -9.83
C GLY A 138 -10.97 -27.19 -10.30
N SER A 139 -11.03 -26.20 -11.19
CA SER A 139 -9.85 -25.40 -11.52
C SER A 139 -9.57 -24.37 -10.42
N SER A 140 -8.28 -24.17 -10.15
CA SER A 140 -7.82 -23.18 -9.18
C SER A 140 -7.40 -21.88 -9.85
N PHE A 141 -7.57 -20.78 -9.14
CA PHE A 141 -7.01 -19.48 -9.50
C PHE A 141 -6.52 -18.79 -8.22
N MET A 142 -5.53 -17.91 -8.37
CA MET A 142 -5.03 -17.09 -7.26
C MET A 142 -5.84 -15.79 -7.22
N LYS A 143 -6.50 -15.52 -6.10
CA LYS A 143 -7.16 -14.25 -5.82
C LYS A 143 -6.27 -13.42 -4.90
N GLN A 144 -5.97 -12.20 -5.31
CA GLN A 144 -5.26 -11.25 -4.46
C GLN A 144 -6.24 -10.63 -3.46
N MET A 145 -5.90 -10.72 -2.19
CA MET A 145 -6.67 -10.14 -1.08
C MET A 145 -5.87 -8.98 -0.48
N VAL A 146 -6.53 -7.85 -0.28
CA VAL A 146 -5.96 -6.73 0.48
C VAL A 146 -6.18 -7.01 1.96
N PHE A 147 -5.13 -6.91 2.76
CA PHE A 147 -5.15 -7.09 4.22
C PHE A 147 -5.05 -5.76 4.97
N GLY A 148 -4.58 -4.70 4.32
CA GLY A 148 -4.44 -3.39 4.93
C GLY A 148 -3.65 -2.44 4.05
N VAL A 149 -3.64 -1.17 4.46
CA VAL A 149 -2.68 -0.17 4.00
C VAL A 149 -1.77 0.12 5.17
N VAL A 150 -0.46 0.13 4.94
CA VAL A 150 0.55 0.45 5.95
C VAL A 150 1.29 1.72 5.58
N THR A 151 1.59 2.52 6.59
CA THR A 151 2.27 3.81 6.49
C THR A 151 3.48 3.83 7.43
N ALA A 152 4.29 4.90 7.34
CA ALA A 152 5.36 5.15 8.30
C ALA A 152 4.84 5.24 9.74
N MET A 153 3.62 5.73 9.95
CA MET A 153 3.00 5.83 11.28
C MET A 153 2.83 4.44 11.91
N ASP A 154 2.38 3.44 11.13
CA ASP A 154 2.18 2.08 11.63
C ASP A 154 3.50 1.43 12.06
N LEU A 155 4.54 1.59 11.23
CA LEU A 155 5.88 1.09 11.53
C LEU A 155 6.46 1.78 12.77
N LEU A 156 6.42 3.11 12.85
CA LEU A 156 6.95 3.87 13.99
C LEU A 156 6.18 3.57 15.27
N THR A 157 4.86 3.44 15.20
CA THR A 157 4.02 3.05 16.34
C THR A 157 4.38 1.66 16.84
N PHE A 158 4.61 0.70 15.94
CA PHE A 158 5.06 -0.63 16.30
C PHE A 158 6.44 -0.61 16.96
N VAL A 159 7.42 0.06 16.35
CA VAL A 159 8.80 0.10 16.88
C VAL A 159 8.83 0.79 18.24
N SER A 160 8.23 1.98 18.37
CA SER A 160 8.23 2.76 19.62
C SER A 160 7.58 2.03 20.79
N ARG A 161 6.50 1.27 20.56
CA ARG A 161 5.83 0.47 21.61
C ARG A 161 6.67 -0.72 22.09
N ASN A 162 7.62 -1.18 21.29
CA ASN A 162 8.41 -2.39 21.55
C ASN A 162 9.90 -2.11 21.82
N ASP A 163 10.35 -0.87 21.71
CA ASP A 163 11.77 -0.47 21.87
C ASP A 163 12.32 -0.58 23.31
N LYS A 164 11.45 -0.89 24.30
CA LYS A 164 11.81 -0.96 25.72
C LYS A 164 11.31 -2.24 26.42
N LYS A 165 11.13 -3.33 25.66
CA LYS A 165 10.83 -4.65 26.23
C LYS A 165 12.04 -5.57 26.11
#